data_AF-A0A957HTC8-F1
#
_entry.id   AF-A0A957HTC8-F1
#
_cell.length_a   1.000
_cell.length_b   1.000
_cell.length_c   1.000
_cell.angle_alpha   90.00
_cell.angle_beta   90.00
_cell.angle_gamma   90.00
#
_symmetry.space_group_name_H-M   'P 1'
#
loop_
_entity.id
_entity.type
_entity.pdbx_description
1 polymer ?
#
loop_
_entity_poly.entity_id
_entity_poly.type
_entity_poly.pdbx_seq_one_letter_code
_entity_poly.pdbx_strand_id
1 'polypeptide(L)'
;MIETRTTWDDSGYDCQHCGVKIYKRTDYETGRSPRTCFQGERGCQWSEDGRFLRVGNHPNCRKLHRRGVLDEPKPTRVPTWVWTVAGVLFLLLVVRFGGLAALRLLVPIALAGVALQFVYRLGRERQWWK
;
A
#
# COMPACT_ATOMS: atom_id res chain seq x y z
N MET A 1 -33.02 2.44 3.90
CA MET A 1 -32.79 3.62 3.05
C MET A 1 -31.29 3.82 2.96
N ILE A 2 -30.71 3.96 1.76
CA ILE A 2 -29.27 4.20 1.60
C ILE A 2 -29.12 5.71 1.53
N GLU A 3 -28.47 6.31 2.53
CA GLU A 3 -28.11 7.72 2.52
C GLU A 3 -26.73 7.87 1.90
N THR A 4 -26.60 8.82 0.96
CA THR A 4 -25.32 9.19 0.37
C THR A 4 -25.07 10.67 0.60
N ARG A 5 -23.85 11.00 0.99
CA ARG A 5 -23.39 12.38 1.16
C ARG A 5 -22.02 12.52 0.52
N THR A 6 -21.81 13.57 -0.24
CA THR A 6 -20.50 13.90 -0.80
C THR A 6 -20.05 15.25 -0.25
N THR A 7 -18.79 15.33 0.20
CA THR A 7 -18.14 16.59 0.56
C THR A 7 -17.00 16.89 -0.40
N TRP A 8 -16.78 18.18 -0.65
CA TRP A 8 -15.73 18.70 -1.51
C TRP A 8 -14.90 19.70 -0.73
N ASP A 9 -13.58 19.55 -0.79
CA ASP A 9 -12.63 20.45 -0.16
C ASP A 9 -11.58 20.91 -1.18
N ASP A 10 -11.20 22.18 -1.15
CA ASP A 10 -10.18 22.72 -2.05
C ASP A 10 -8.81 22.23 -1.59
N SER A 11 -8.13 21.46 -2.44
CA SER A 11 -6.81 20.88 -2.16
C SER A 11 -5.69 21.59 -2.91
N GLY A 12 -5.97 22.77 -3.45
CA GLY A 12 -4.99 23.61 -4.12
C GLY A 12 -4.79 23.24 -5.59
N TYR A 13 -3.55 23.30 -6.06
CA TYR A 13 -3.21 23.12 -7.46
C TYR A 13 -2.20 21.99 -7.61
N ASP A 14 -2.53 21.02 -8.45
CA ASP A 14 -1.66 19.86 -8.68
C ASP A 14 -0.79 20.09 -9.91
N CYS A 15 0.50 20.26 -9.68
CA CYS A 15 1.50 20.41 -10.74
C CYS A 15 1.96 19.06 -11.35
N GLN A 16 1.64 17.93 -10.71
CA GLN A 16 2.18 16.62 -11.09
C GLN A 16 1.24 15.81 -11.99
N HIS A 17 -0.09 15.93 -11.81
CA HIS A 17 -1.04 15.23 -12.67
C HIS A 17 -1.69 16.17 -13.68
N CYS A 18 -2.51 17.11 -13.23
CA CYS A 18 -3.36 17.82 -14.18
C CYS A 18 -2.84 19.20 -14.55
N GLY A 19 -2.01 19.82 -13.71
CA GLY A 19 -1.71 21.25 -13.81
C GLY A 19 -3.00 22.05 -13.72
N VAL A 20 -3.90 21.70 -12.80
CA VAL A 20 -5.19 22.38 -12.58
C VAL A 20 -5.55 22.36 -11.10
N LYS A 21 -6.58 23.12 -10.73
CA LYS A 21 -7.16 23.07 -9.38
C LYS A 21 -7.67 21.66 -9.07
N ILE A 22 -7.43 21.23 -7.85
CA ILE A 22 -7.79 19.91 -7.36
C ILE A 22 -8.71 20.02 -6.17
N TYR A 23 -9.67 19.12 -6.13
CA TYR A 23 -10.65 19.02 -5.06
C TYR A 23 -10.54 17.65 -4.42
N LYS A 24 -10.50 17.62 -3.10
CA LYS A 24 -10.66 16.39 -2.32
C LYS A 24 -12.14 16.11 -2.19
N ARG A 25 -12.57 15.00 -2.78
CA ARG A 25 -13.93 14.50 -2.74
C ARG A 25 -14.01 13.34 -1.75
N THR A 26 -14.86 13.47 -0.75
CA THR A 26 -15.16 12.39 0.19
C THR A 26 -16.61 11.96 0.04
N ASP A 27 -16.82 10.71 -0.37
CA ASP A 27 -18.14 10.09 -0.48
C ASP A 27 -18.44 9.24 0.75
N TYR A 28 -19.60 9.48 1.35
CA TYR A 28 -20.16 8.75 2.49
C TYR A 28 -21.37 7.96 1.99
N GLU A 29 -21.42 6.66 2.29
CA GLU A 29 -22.52 5.76 1.95
C GLU A 29 -22.86 4.91 3.18
N THR A 30 -24.15 4.80 3.53
CA THR A 30 -24.59 4.01 4.69
C THR A 30 -24.05 2.58 4.64
N GLY A 31 -23.34 2.16 5.69
CA GLY A 31 -22.79 0.80 5.79
C GLY A 31 -21.46 0.58 5.06
N ARG A 32 -20.84 1.63 4.52
CA ARG A 32 -19.48 1.58 3.93
C ARG A 32 -18.57 2.62 4.58
N SER A 33 -17.27 2.35 4.56
CA SER A 33 -16.28 3.34 4.96
C SER A 33 -16.29 4.52 3.97
N PRO A 34 -16.04 5.75 4.46
CA PRO A 34 -15.90 6.92 3.61
C PRO A 34 -14.81 6.68 2.54
N ARG A 35 -15.11 7.05 1.30
CA ARG A 35 -14.17 6.93 0.18
C ARG A 35 -13.69 8.30 -0.21
N THR A 36 -12.38 8.50 -0.12
CA THR A 36 -11.75 9.76 -0.49
C THR A 36 -10.99 9.62 -1.80
N CYS A 37 -11.18 10.57 -2.70
CA CYS A 37 -10.41 10.70 -3.92
C CYS A 37 -10.12 12.17 -4.22
N PHE A 38 -9.07 12.41 -4.99
CA PHE A 38 -8.79 13.71 -5.56
C PHE A 38 -9.37 13.79 -6.96
N GLN A 39 -9.98 14.93 -7.28
CA GLN A 39 -10.54 15.22 -8.58
C GLN A 39 -10.05 16.57 -9.08
N GLY A 40 -9.39 16.56 -10.23
CA GLY A 40 -9.08 17.78 -10.96
C GLY A 40 -10.33 18.33 -11.66
N GLU A 41 -10.37 19.66 -11.83
CA GLU A 41 -11.42 20.39 -12.55
C GLU A 41 -11.75 19.79 -13.94
N ARG A 42 -10.75 19.21 -14.60
CA ARG A 42 -10.88 18.59 -15.94
C ARG A 42 -11.31 17.11 -15.93
N GLY A 43 -11.87 16.65 -14.81
CA GLY A 43 -12.51 15.34 -14.67
C GLY A 43 -11.56 14.15 -14.48
N CYS A 44 -10.28 14.41 -14.21
CA CYS A 44 -9.31 13.38 -13.87
C CYS A 44 -9.41 13.10 -12.36
N GLN A 45 -9.44 11.83 -11.97
CA GLN A 45 -9.58 11.41 -10.57
C GLN A 45 -8.51 10.40 -10.19
N TRP A 46 -8.01 10.50 -8.97
CA TRP A 46 -7.03 9.58 -8.39
C TRP A 46 -7.29 9.35 -6.91
N SER A 47 -6.82 8.23 -6.37
CA SER A 47 -6.88 7.93 -4.95
C SER A 47 -5.86 8.75 -4.16
N GLU A 48 -5.94 8.74 -2.83
CA GLU A 48 -4.90 9.35 -1.98
C GLU A 48 -3.52 8.71 -2.21
N ASP A 49 -3.48 7.43 -2.58
CA ASP A 49 -2.25 6.72 -2.99
C ASP A 49 -1.76 7.10 -4.41
N GLY A 50 -2.41 8.06 -5.04
CA GLY A 50 -2.15 8.54 -6.39
C GLY A 50 -2.69 7.64 -7.51
N ARG A 51 -3.16 6.42 -7.25
CA ARG A 51 -3.69 5.55 -8.33
C ARG A 51 -4.82 6.24 -9.11
N PHE A 52 -4.70 6.28 -10.43
CA PHE A 52 -5.76 6.83 -11.30
C PHE A 52 -7.05 6.02 -11.16
N LEU A 53 -8.14 6.71 -10.81
CA LEU A 53 -9.50 6.17 -10.75
C LEU A 53 -10.29 6.47 -12.02
N ARG A 54 -10.06 7.67 -12.59
CA ARG A 54 -10.68 8.11 -13.83
C ARG A 54 -9.73 9.00 -14.61
N VAL A 55 -9.56 8.70 -15.89
CA VAL A 55 -8.79 9.55 -16.81
C VAL A 55 -9.75 10.52 -17.48
N GLY A 56 -9.62 11.81 -17.17
CA GLY A 56 -10.38 12.85 -17.87
C GLY A 56 -9.94 13.02 -19.32
N ASN A 57 -10.70 13.81 -20.09
CA ASN A 57 -10.44 13.97 -21.53
C ASN A 57 -9.21 14.85 -21.86
N HIS A 58 -8.55 15.41 -20.84
CA HIS A 58 -7.45 16.33 -21.04
C HIS A 58 -6.17 15.61 -21.53
N PRO A 59 -5.42 16.16 -22.50
CA PRO A 59 -4.21 15.54 -23.04
C PRO A 59 -3.17 15.19 -21.97
N ASN A 60 -2.99 16.05 -20.96
CA ASN A 60 -2.05 15.78 -19.87
C ASN A 60 -2.45 14.56 -19.04
N CYS A 61 -3.72 14.40 -18.70
CA CYS A 61 -4.19 13.23 -17.96
C CYS A 61 -3.99 11.94 -18.74
N ARG A 62 -4.30 11.96 -20.04
CA ARG A 62 -4.05 10.81 -20.93
C ARG A 62 -2.55 10.49 -21.03
N LYS A 63 -1.71 11.51 -21.12
CA LYS A 63 -0.25 11.37 -21.19
C LYS A 63 0.33 10.76 -19.92
N LEU A 64 -0.16 11.16 -18.75
CA LEU A 64 0.28 10.61 -17.46
C LEU A 64 -0.22 9.21 -17.19
N HIS A 65 -1.47 8.92 -17.54
CA HIS A 65 -2.00 7.56 -17.51
C HIS A 65 -1.15 6.63 -18.39
N ARG A 66 -0.82 7.05 -19.62
CA ARG A 66 0.07 6.29 -20.52
C ARG A 66 1.49 6.12 -19.98
N ARG A 67 2.01 7.12 -19.25
CA ARG A 67 3.35 7.07 -18.65
C ARG A 67 3.40 6.20 -17.38
N GLY A 68 2.26 5.68 -16.90
CA GLY A 68 2.23 4.81 -15.72
C GLY A 68 2.79 5.49 -14.47
N VAL A 69 2.64 6.80 -14.33
CA VAL A 69 3.34 7.58 -13.27
C VAL A 69 2.95 7.19 -11.85
N LEU A 70 1.94 6.35 -11.66
CA LEU A 70 1.70 5.71 -10.36
C LEU A 70 1.83 4.20 -10.54
N ASP A 71 3.08 3.83 -10.87
CA ASP A 71 3.68 2.56 -10.47
C ASP A 71 3.08 2.23 -9.09
N GLU A 72 2.42 1.08 -8.97
CA GLU A 72 2.28 0.43 -7.67
C GLU A 72 3.60 0.60 -6.92
N PRO A 73 3.62 0.88 -5.61
CA PRO A 73 4.88 0.96 -4.87
C PRO A 73 5.65 -0.30 -5.20
N LYS A 74 6.62 -0.20 -6.12
CA LYS A 74 7.34 -1.36 -6.63
C LYS A 74 7.90 -1.97 -5.36
N PRO A 75 7.52 -3.21 -5.01
CA PRO A 75 7.95 -3.80 -3.74
C PRO A 75 9.44 -3.60 -3.73
N THR A 76 9.92 -2.78 -2.78
CA THR A 76 11.27 -2.23 -2.79
C THR A 76 12.16 -3.44 -2.86
N ARG A 77 12.69 -3.74 -4.06
CA ARG A 77 13.36 -5.01 -4.32
C ARG A 77 14.61 -4.92 -3.49
N VAL A 78 14.58 -5.57 -2.33
CA VAL A 78 15.70 -5.60 -1.42
C VAL A 78 16.88 -6.09 -2.26
N PRO A 79 17.95 -5.30 -2.40
CA PRO A 79 19.03 -5.63 -3.31
C PRO A 79 19.55 -7.03 -3.00
N THR A 80 19.85 -7.83 -4.02
CA THR A 80 20.25 -9.25 -3.83
C THR A 80 21.44 -9.39 -2.87
N TRP A 81 22.34 -8.41 -2.85
CA TRP A 81 23.48 -8.37 -1.94
C TRP A 81 23.08 -8.31 -0.45
N VAL A 82 21.95 -7.68 -0.11
CA VAL A 82 21.45 -7.61 1.27
C VAL A 82 21.05 -9.01 1.74
N TRP A 83 20.44 -9.81 0.88
CA TRP A 83 20.13 -11.22 1.17
C TRP A 83 21.39 -12.05 1.32
N THR A 84 22.41 -11.80 0.49
CA THR A 84 23.72 -12.47 0.61
C THR A 84 24.39 -12.14 1.94
N VAL A 85 24.44 -10.86 2.32
CA VAL A 85 25.03 -10.42 3.60
C VAL A 85 24.26 -10.96 4.80
N ALA A 86 22.92 -10.91 4.76
CA ALA A 86 22.07 -11.48 5.80
C ALA A 86 22.28 -13.00 5.95
N GLY A 87 22.37 -13.73 4.82
CA GLY A 87 22.65 -15.16 4.81
C GLY A 87 24.01 -15.50 5.41
N VAL A 88 25.06 -14.75 5.05
CA VAL A 88 26.41 -14.94 5.61
C VAL A 88 26.45 -14.64 7.11
N LEU A 89 25.84 -13.54 7.55
CA LEU A 89 25.73 -13.19 8.98
C LEU A 89 24.98 -14.27 9.76
N PHE A 90 23.89 -14.79 9.21
CA PHE A 90 23.12 -15.87 9.82
C PHE A 90 23.96 -17.15 9.94
N LEU A 91 24.68 -17.54 8.87
CA LEU A 91 25.58 -18.69 8.87
C LEU A 91 26.70 -18.55 9.91
N LEU A 92 27.31 -17.36 9.99
CA LEU A 92 28.32 -17.05 11.00
C LEU A 92 27.74 -17.12 12.42
N LEU A 93 26.52 -16.61 12.65
CA LEU A 93 25.81 -16.74 13.93
C LEU A 93 25.60 -18.20 14.31
N VAL A 94 25.12 -19.03 13.38
CA VAL A 94 24.88 -20.47 13.61
C VAL A 94 26.19 -21.21 13.93
N VAL A 95 27.27 -20.91 13.22
CA VAL A 95 28.59 -21.51 13.47
C VAL A 95 29.17 -21.01 14.80
N ARG A 96 29.08 -19.70 15.08
CA ARG A 96 29.67 -19.05 16.26
C ARG A 96 28.97 -19.40 17.57
N PHE A 97 27.66 -19.68 17.52
CA PHE A 97 26.86 -20.11 18.68
C PHE A 97 26.74 -21.63 18.82
N GLY A 98 27.55 -22.39 18.09
CA GLY A 98 27.68 -23.85 18.28
C GLY A 98 26.51 -24.60 17.65
N GLY A 99 26.69 -25.00 16.39
CA GLY A 99 25.76 -25.81 15.59
C GLY A 99 25.01 -26.87 16.42
N LEU A 100 23.71 -27.00 16.11
CA LEU A 100 22.64 -27.75 16.82
C LEU A 100 21.97 -27.07 18.02
N ALA A 101 22.67 -26.33 18.88
CA ALA A 101 22.02 -25.69 20.04
C ALA A 101 21.14 -24.49 19.62
N ALA A 102 21.66 -23.62 18.75
CA ALA A 102 20.92 -22.48 18.21
C ALA A 102 19.74 -22.90 17.32
N LEU A 103 19.87 -24.03 16.62
CA LEU A 103 18.82 -24.55 15.73
C LEU A 103 17.59 -25.02 16.53
N ARG A 104 17.80 -25.60 17.71
CA ARG A 104 16.72 -25.93 18.65
C ARG A 104 15.95 -24.71 19.15
N LEU A 105 16.56 -23.53 19.18
CA LEU A 105 15.90 -22.31 19.63
C LEU A 105 15.22 -21.56 18.47
N LEU A 106 15.86 -21.52 17.30
CA LEU A 106 15.36 -20.78 16.14
C LEU A 106 14.15 -21.45 15.50
N VAL A 107 14.11 -22.79 15.42
CA VAL A 107 12.99 -23.53 14.82
C VAL A 107 11.64 -23.27 15.54
N PRO A 108 11.52 -23.36 16.88
CA PRO A 108 10.25 -23.08 17.55
C PRO A 108 9.86 -21.60 17.46
N ILE A 109 10.80 -20.66 17.47
CA ILE A 109 10.51 -19.22 17.28
C ILE A 109 9.98 -18.96 15.87
N ALA A 110 10.59 -19.55 14.84
CA ALA A 110 10.13 -19.42 13.47
C ALA A 110 8.73 -20.03 13.28
N LEU A 111 8.49 -21.23 13.82
CA LEU A 111 7.16 -21.87 13.80
C LEU A 111 6.11 -21.03 14.55
N ALA A 112 6.45 -20.49 15.71
CA ALA A 112 5.55 -19.61 16.46
C ALA A 112 5.24 -18.33 15.69
N GLY A 113 6.23 -17.71 15.04
CA GLY A 113 6.04 -16.54 14.19
C GLY A 113 5.13 -16.83 12.99
N VAL A 114 5.32 -17.96 12.31
CA VAL A 114 4.46 -18.39 11.19
C VAL A 114 3.03 -18.63 11.67
N ALA A 115 2.85 -19.32 12.81
CA ALA A 115 1.53 -19.57 13.38
C ALA A 115 0.81 -18.27 13.77
N LEU A 116 1.51 -17.34 14.44
CA LEU A 116 0.99 -16.01 14.77
C LEU A 116 0.58 -15.23 13.52
N GLN A 117 1.41 -15.26 12.48
CA GLN A 117 1.11 -14.57 11.23
C GLN A 117 -0.08 -15.19 10.50
N PHE A 118 -0.24 -16.52 10.56
CA PHE A 118 -1.39 -17.22 10.01
C PHE A 118 -2.68 -16.88 10.76
N VAL A 119 -2.65 -16.89 12.09
CA VAL A 119 -3.76 -16.45 12.96
C VAL A 119 -4.10 -15.00 12.71
N TYR A 120 -3.10 -14.12 12.57
CA TYR A 120 -3.31 -12.71 12.27
C TYR A 120 -3.97 -12.50 10.90
N ARG A 121 -3.53 -13.21 9.85
CA ARG A 121 -4.18 -13.15 8.52
C ARG A 121 -5.62 -13.65 8.59
N LEU A 122 -5.87 -14.79 9.23
CA LEU A 122 -7.21 -15.35 9.42
C LEU A 122 -8.13 -14.43 10.24
N GLY A 123 -7.60 -13.84 11.31
CA GLY A 123 -8.32 -12.90 12.16
C GLY A 123 -8.68 -11.62 11.42
N ARG A 124 -7.78 -11.14 10.55
CA ARG A 124 -8.04 -9.99 9.65
C ARG A 124 -9.11 -10.32 8.62
N GLU A 125 -9.09 -11.51 8.02
CA GLU A 125 -10.11 -11.95 7.05
C GLU A 125 -11.48 -12.16 7.70
N ARG A 126 -11.53 -12.61 8.96
CA ARG A 126 -12.78 -12.84 9.71
C ARG A 126 -13.25 -11.64 10.56
N GLN A 127 -12.61 -10.47 10.46
CA GLN A 127 -12.94 -9.25 11.24
C GLN A 127 -12.99 -9.46 12.77
N TRP A 128 -12.17 -10.37 13.30
CA TRP A 128 -12.17 -10.66 14.76
C TRP A 128 -11.63 -9.51 15.61
N TRP A 129 -10.85 -8.62 15.00
CA TRP A 129 -10.22 -7.49 15.67
C TRP A 129 -10.56 -6.24 14.86
N LYS A 130 -11.43 -5.40 15.41
CA LYS A 130 -11.77 -4.06 14.91
C LYS A 130 -10.69 -3.06 15.31
#